data_AF-R0B1Q8-F1
#
_entry.id   AF-R0B1Q8-F1
#
_cell.length_a   1.000
_cell.length_b   1.000
_cell.length_c   1.000
_cell.angle_alpha   90.00
_cell.angle_beta   90.00
_cell.angle_gamma   90.00
#
_symmetry.space_group_name_H-M   'P 1'
#
loop_
_entity.id
_entity.type
_entity.pdbx_description
1 polymer ?
#
loop_
_entity_poly.entity_id
_entity_poly.type
_entity_poly.pdbx_seq_one_letter_code
_entity_poly.pdbx_strand_id
1 'polypeptide(L)'
;MNAVGIDVSKGKSMVAALRPFGEIVAKPFEVPHTSSGFHQLVDQLNSLDGSTRIIMEHTGRYYEPMARWLSDSGFFVSTVNPKLIKDYGNNTLRKVKTDKADSVKIARYALDNWQDLRQYTSMDIIRNQLKTMNHQFSFYMKQKTSYKNNLISLLDQTYPGINDFFDSPARSDGSQKWVDFVSSFWHVDCVRSLGLATFTERYQKWCKRHGYNFQPEKPAQIYSFSKELISVFTKDSVTKFLVKQAVEQLNTVSFTVEQLRLEMNRLAAQLPEYQVVMAMKGVGPSLGPQLMAEIGDLSRFSHREALTAFAGVDPGVNQSGTYEARSVRTSKRGSPQLRKTLFQIMDVLIKSAPSDDAVYRFLDKKRLEGKPYYVYMTAGANKFLRIYYGRVKEYLAALPKPE
;
A
#
# COMPACT_ATOMS: atom_id res chain seq x y z
N MET A 1 -23.55 28.61 -15.13
CA MET A 1 -22.65 27.46 -14.84
C MET A 1 -21.26 28.01 -14.67
N ASN A 2 -20.64 27.82 -13.50
CA ASN A 2 -19.29 28.29 -13.21
C ASN A 2 -18.38 27.07 -13.04
N ALA A 3 -17.36 26.96 -13.87
CA ALA A 3 -16.33 25.94 -13.78
C ALA A 3 -15.08 26.55 -13.17
N VAL A 4 -14.71 26.08 -11.99
CA VAL A 4 -13.55 26.57 -11.25
C VAL A 4 -12.43 25.54 -11.37
N GLY A 5 -11.35 25.90 -12.04
CA GLY A 5 -10.16 25.09 -12.16
C GLY A 5 -9.08 25.55 -11.20
N ILE A 6 -8.55 24.60 -10.42
CA ILE A 6 -7.53 24.86 -9.41
C ILE A 6 -6.28 24.06 -9.74
N ASP A 7 -5.20 24.78 -10.02
CA ASP A 7 -3.87 24.20 -10.09
C ASP A 7 -3.20 24.29 -8.71
N VAL A 8 -2.94 23.13 -8.11
CA VAL A 8 -2.56 23.02 -6.71
C VAL A 8 -1.05 22.85 -6.56
N SER A 9 -0.42 23.75 -5.80
CA SER A 9 0.99 23.68 -5.43
C SER A 9 1.15 23.61 -3.90
N LYS A 10 2.40 23.49 -3.42
CA LYS A 10 2.70 23.47 -1.99
C LYS A 10 2.48 24.87 -1.40
N GLY A 11 1.48 25.01 -0.52
CA GLY A 11 1.25 26.22 0.27
C GLY A 11 0.43 27.31 -0.42
N LYS A 12 0.21 27.21 -1.73
CA LYS A 12 -0.69 28.09 -2.49
C LYS A 12 -1.25 27.39 -3.74
N SER A 13 -2.35 27.89 -4.27
CA SER A 13 -2.95 27.38 -5.51
C SER A 13 -3.36 28.50 -6.44
N MET A 14 -3.31 28.25 -7.74
CA MET A 14 -3.84 29.15 -8.75
C MET A 14 -5.28 28.74 -9.06
N VAL A 15 -6.20 29.70 -8.99
CA VAL A 15 -7.63 29.48 -9.22
C VAL A 15 -8.08 30.27 -10.44
N ALA A 16 -8.81 29.62 -11.34
CA ALA A 16 -9.46 30.26 -12.48
C ALA A 16 -10.95 29.87 -12.51
N ALA A 17 -11.84 30.83 -12.77
CA ALA A 17 -13.27 30.58 -12.92
C ALA A 17 -13.73 30.95 -14.34
N LEU A 18 -14.35 30.00 -15.02
CA LEU A 18 -14.86 30.12 -16.39
C LEU A 18 -16.35 29.84 -16.45
N ARG A 19 -17.02 30.50 -17.41
CA ARG A 19 -18.37 30.17 -17.87
C ARG A 19 -18.31 29.53 -19.28
N PRO A 20 -19.40 28.90 -19.75
CA PRO A 20 -19.53 28.45 -21.13
C PRO A 20 -19.14 29.55 -22.13
N PHE A 21 -18.68 29.14 -23.32
CA PHE A 21 -18.16 30.04 -24.37
C PHE A 21 -16.88 30.81 -24.00
N GLY A 22 -16.21 30.44 -22.90
CA GLY A 22 -14.89 30.96 -22.55
C GLY A 22 -14.90 32.32 -21.83
N GLU A 23 -16.06 32.76 -21.34
CA GLU A 23 -16.17 33.94 -20.48
C GLU A 23 -15.38 33.71 -19.19
N ILE A 24 -14.39 34.58 -18.95
CA ILE A 24 -13.58 34.55 -17.73
C ILE A 24 -14.32 35.33 -16.66
N VAL A 25 -14.89 34.61 -15.69
CA VAL A 25 -15.64 35.20 -14.56
C VAL A 25 -14.68 35.84 -13.56
N ALA A 26 -13.54 35.19 -13.33
CA ALA A 26 -12.44 35.73 -12.53
C ALA A 26 -11.10 35.43 -13.22
N LYS A 27 -10.28 36.48 -13.40
CA LYS A 27 -8.90 36.30 -13.87
C LYS A 27 -8.14 35.40 -12.90
N PRO A 28 -7.20 34.56 -13.37
CA PRO A 28 -6.46 33.66 -12.49
C PRO A 28 -5.82 34.39 -11.31
N PHE A 29 -6.13 33.95 -10.09
CA PHE A 29 -5.64 34.51 -8.83
C PHE A 29 -5.07 33.45 -7.91
N GLU A 30 -4.19 33.86 -7.00
CA GLU A 30 -3.54 32.95 -6.05
C GLU A 30 -4.34 32.88 -4.74
N VAL A 31 -4.47 31.67 -4.20
CA VAL A 31 -5.06 31.40 -2.89
C VAL A 31 -4.00 30.72 -2.00
N PRO A 32 -3.58 31.35 -0.88
CA PRO A 32 -2.70 30.71 0.08
C PRO A 32 -3.43 29.58 0.81
N HIS A 33 -2.72 28.52 1.19
CA HIS A 33 -3.26 27.39 1.96
C HIS A 33 -3.37 27.72 3.45
N THR A 34 -4.12 28.79 3.76
CA THR A 34 -4.43 29.23 5.12
C THR A 34 -5.94 29.25 5.32
N SER A 35 -6.39 29.20 6.57
CA SER A 35 -7.83 29.32 6.90
C SER A 35 -8.44 30.61 6.32
N SER A 36 -7.73 31.74 6.43
CA SER A 36 -8.15 33.01 5.84
C SER A 36 -8.23 32.97 4.31
N GLY A 37 -7.25 32.35 3.65
CA GLY A 37 -7.25 32.20 2.19
C GLY A 37 -8.40 31.32 1.70
N PHE A 38 -8.71 30.24 2.42
CA PHE A 38 -9.85 29.39 2.10
C PHE A 38 -11.19 30.07 2.36
N HIS A 39 -11.36 30.83 3.45
CA HIS A 39 -12.56 31.66 3.65
C HIS A 39 -12.75 32.67 2.52
N GLN A 40 -11.71 33.41 2.15
CA GLN A 40 -11.79 34.37 1.04
C GLN A 40 -12.19 33.70 -0.28
N LEU A 41 -11.67 32.50 -0.55
CA LEU A 41 -12.07 31.74 -1.73
C LEU A 41 -13.55 31.33 -1.66
N VAL A 42 -14.02 30.84 -0.52
CA VAL A 42 -15.44 30.47 -0.33
C VAL A 42 -16.36 31.67 -0.55
N ASP A 43 -16.04 32.83 0.03
CA ASP A 43 -16.81 34.07 -0.14
C ASP A 43 -16.87 34.51 -1.61
N GLN A 44 -15.73 34.45 -2.31
CA GLN A 44 -15.66 34.76 -3.74
C GLN A 44 -16.45 33.77 -4.60
N LEU A 45 -16.51 32.49 -4.23
CA LEU A 45 -17.25 31.49 -4.98
C LEU A 45 -18.75 31.56 -4.72
N ASN A 46 -19.17 31.93 -3.51
CA ASN A 46 -20.56 32.14 -3.14
C ASN A 46 -21.17 33.39 -3.78
N SER A 47 -20.34 34.39 -4.12
CA SER A 47 -20.82 35.58 -4.84
C SER A 47 -21.04 35.35 -6.34
N LEU A 48 -20.70 34.16 -6.87
CA LEU A 48 -20.93 33.82 -8.27
C LEU A 48 -22.36 33.32 -8.47
N ASP A 49 -23.09 33.93 -9.40
CA ASP A 49 -24.42 33.46 -9.78
C ASP A 49 -24.37 32.09 -10.48
N GLY A 50 -25.29 31.21 -10.10
CA GLY A 50 -25.53 29.90 -10.72
C GLY A 50 -24.69 28.75 -10.15
N SER A 51 -24.82 27.57 -10.76
CA SER A 51 -24.16 26.35 -10.26
C SER A 51 -22.65 26.39 -10.43
N THR A 52 -21.89 26.19 -9.35
CA THR A 52 -20.43 26.14 -9.35
C THR A 52 -19.92 24.71 -9.18
N ARG A 53 -19.00 24.27 -10.06
CA ARG A 53 -18.23 23.01 -9.90
C ARG A 53 -16.75 23.32 -9.84
N ILE A 54 -16.08 22.78 -8.83
CA ILE A 54 -14.67 23.01 -8.55
C ILE A 54 -13.88 21.75 -8.90
N ILE A 55 -12.87 21.91 -9.75
CA ILE A 55 -12.06 20.81 -10.26
C ILE A 55 -10.60 21.09 -9.92
N MET A 56 -9.92 20.07 -9.41
CA MET A 56 -8.49 20.13 -9.13
C MET A 56 -7.79 18.84 -9.57
N GLU A 57 -6.52 18.97 -9.92
CA GLU A 57 -5.67 17.82 -10.20
C GLU A 57 -5.19 17.18 -8.88
N HIS A 58 -5.27 15.85 -8.75
CA HIS A 58 -4.78 15.15 -7.55
C HIS A 58 -3.30 14.74 -7.61
N THR A 59 -2.40 15.65 -8.02
CA THR A 59 -0.95 15.37 -7.97
C THR A 59 -0.43 15.52 -6.54
N GLY A 60 0.07 14.41 -5.98
CA GLY A 60 0.58 14.40 -4.61
C GLY A 60 -0.53 14.51 -3.57
N ARG A 61 -0.30 15.23 -2.46
CA ARG A 61 -1.26 15.39 -1.34
C ARG A 61 -1.70 16.83 -1.12
N TYR A 62 -1.15 17.79 -1.85
CA TYR A 62 -1.37 19.21 -1.59
C TYR A 62 -2.80 19.66 -1.87
N TYR A 63 -3.55 18.90 -2.68
CA TYR A 63 -4.96 19.19 -2.99
C TYR A 63 -5.91 18.82 -1.85
N GLU A 64 -5.53 17.88 -0.97
CA GLU A 64 -6.44 17.32 0.05
C GLU A 64 -7.03 18.37 1.01
N PRO A 65 -6.26 19.34 1.56
CA PRO A 65 -6.81 20.35 2.45
C PRO A 65 -7.86 21.23 1.76
N MET A 66 -7.60 21.62 0.52
CA MET A 66 -8.49 22.48 -0.26
C MET A 66 -9.73 21.72 -0.73
N ALA A 67 -9.58 20.48 -1.20
CA ALA A 67 -10.69 19.62 -1.58
C ALA A 67 -11.66 19.43 -0.41
N ARG A 68 -11.11 19.12 0.76
CA ARG A 68 -11.89 18.95 1.99
C ARG A 68 -12.60 20.24 2.38
N TRP A 69 -11.88 21.36 2.49
CA TRP A 69 -12.48 22.63 2.91
C TRP A 69 -13.64 23.07 2.02
N LEU A 70 -13.45 22.99 0.70
CA LEU A 70 -14.45 23.41 -0.28
C LEU A 70 -15.64 22.43 -0.29
N SER A 71 -15.39 21.13 -0.13
CA SER A 71 -16.46 20.14 -0.01
C SER A 71 -17.26 20.33 1.29
N ASP A 72 -16.58 20.57 2.41
CA ASP A 72 -17.20 20.83 3.73
C ASP A 72 -17.99 22.16 3.71
N SER A 73 -17.64 23.09 2.81
CA SER A 73 -18.37 24.34 2.56
C SER A 73 -19.58 24.18 1.62
N GLY A 74 -19.92 22.95 1.22
CA GLY A 74 -21.10 22.65 0.40
C GLY A 74 -20.90 22.74 -1.11
N PHE A 75 -19.67 22.99 -1.60
CA PHE A 75 -19.42 23.03 -3.03
C PHE A 75 -19.33 21.63 -3.65
N PHE A 76 -19.72 21.54 -4.92
CA PHE A 76 -19.37 20.38 -5.74
C PHE A 76 -17.88 20.43 -6.07
N VAL A 77 -17.11 19.52 -5.48
CA VAL A 77 -15.67 19.38 -5.72
C VAL A 77 -15.39 18.07 -6.45
N SER A 78 -14.51 18.07 -7.45
CA SER A 78 -14.07 16.87 -8.17
C SER A 78 -12.55 16.86 -8.31
N THR A 79 -11.94 15.71 -8.07
CA THR A 79 -10.48 15.54 -8.18
C THR A 79 -10.16 14.63 -9.37
N VAL A 80 -9.32 15.12 -10.29
CA VAL A 80 -9.10 14.48 -11.61
C VAL A 80 -7.66 13.99 -11.75
N ASN A 81 -7.48 12.87 -12.45
CA ASN A 81 -6.16 12.28 -12.67
C ASN A 81 -5.27 13.26 -13.46
N PRO A 82 -4.04 13.53 -12.99
CA PRO A 82 -3.03 14.34 -13.68
C PRO A 82 -2.86 14.00 -15.16
N LYS A 83 -2.93 12.72 -15.49
CA LYS A 83 -2.78 12.24 -16.86
C LYS A 83 -3.93 12.71 -17.76
N LEU A 84 -5.16 12.74 -17.26
CA LEU A 84 -6.31 13.21 -18.03
C LEU A 84 -6.20 14.71 -18.33
N ILE A 85 -5.81 15.50 -17.33
CA ILE A 85 -5.56 16.93 -17.50
C ILE A 85 -4.37 17.17 -18.45
N LYS A 86 -3.31 16.38 -18.35
CA LYS A 86 -2.14 16.48 -19.22
C LYS A 86 -2.47 16.14 -20.68
N ASP A 87 -3.23 15.08 -20.91
CA ASP A 87 -3.59 14.60 -22.25
C ASP A 87 -4.67 15.48 -22.91
N TYR A 88 -5.48 16.18 -22.12
CA TYR A 88 -6.46 17.15 -22.57
C TYR A 88 -5.79 18.36 -23.27
N GLY A 89 -6.33 18.78 -24.42
CA GLY A 89 -5.92 20.01 -25.10
C GLY A 89 -4.51 20.01 -25.73
N ASN A 90 -3.89 18.86 -25.98
CA ASN A 90 -2.53 18.74 -26.57
C ASN A 90 -2.40 19.17 -28.06
N ASN A 91 -3.35 19.96 -28.60
CA ASN A 91 -3.37 20.38 -30.00
C ASN A 91 -2.64 21.72 -30.27
N THR A 92 -1.89 22.27 -29.30
CA THR A 92 -1.17 23.55 -29.46
C THR A 92 0.34 23.35 -29.61
N LEU A 93 0.92 23.91 -30.68
CA LEU A 93 2.36 23.88 -31.00
C LEU A 93 3.26 24.63 -29.98
N ARG A 94 2.69 25.57 -29.20
CA ARG A 94 3.39 26.32 -28.14
C ARG A 94 3.21 25.64 -26.79
N LYS A 95 4.30 25.18 -26.17
CA LYS A 95 4.33 24.74 -24.76
C LYS A 95 4.53 25.96 -23.85
N VAL A 96 3.44 26.66 -23.52
CA VAL A 96 3.46 27.63 -22.41
C VAL A 96 2.94 26.90 -21.17
N LYS A 97 3.84 26.54 -20.26
CA LYS A 97 3.51 25.91 -18.97
C LYS A 97 3.56 26.98 -17.88
N THR A 98 2.41 27.45 -17.44
CA THR A 98 2.27 28.40 -16.32
C THR A 98 1.08 28.00 -15.46
N ASP A 99 1.17 28.20 -14.14
CA ASP A 99 0.09 27.84 -13.19
C ASP A 99 -1.25 28.52 -13.56
N LYS A 100 -1.19 29.71 -14.17
CA LYS A 100 -2.36 30.43 -14.72
C LYS A 100 -2.97 29.71 -15.92
N ALA A 101 -2.15 29.23 -16.84
CA ALA A 101 -2.64 28.46 -17.99
C ALA A 101 -3.18 27.09 -17.55
N ASP A 102 -2.54 26.46 -16.56
CA ASP A 102 -2.93 25.14 -16.04
C ASP A 102 -4.27 25.22 -15.29
N SER A 103 -4.49 26.21 -14.43
CA SER A 103 -5.81 26.44 -13.78
C SER A 103 -6.94 26.70 -14.79
N VAL A 104 -6.71 27.50 -15.83
CA VAL A 104 -7.68 27.71 -16.92
C VAL A 104 -7.93 26.41 -17.69
N LYS A 105 -6.89 25.62 -17.95
CA LYS A 105 -7.01 24.32 -18.62
C LYS A 105 -7.89 23.36 -17.83
N ILE A 106 -7.71 23.30 -16.51
CA ILE A 106 -8.52 22.48 -15.60
C ILE A 106 -9.98 22.96 -15.61
N ALA A 107 -10.23 24.27 -15.60
CA ALA A 107 -11.57 24.84 -15.69
C ALA A 107 -12.26 24.51 -17.03
N ARG A 108 -11.52 24.49 -18.15
CA ARG A 108 -12.07 24.07 -19.45
C ARG A 108 -12.43 22.59 -19.48
N TYR A 109 -11.56 21.74 -18.93
CA TYR A 109 -11.84 20.32 -18.79
C TYR A 109 -13.16 20.08 -18.04
N ALA A 110 -13.42 20.86 -16.99
CA ALA A 110 -14.66 20.81 -16.23
C ALA A 110 -15.92 21.16 -17.05
N LEU A 111 -15.84 22.17 -17.92
CA LEU A 111 -16.97 22.54 -18.80
C LEU A 111 -17.27 21.42 -19.79
N ASP A 112 -16.24 20.84 -20.40
CA ASP A 112 -16.40 19.78 -21.41
C ASP A 112 -16.89 18.46 -20.81
N ASN A 113 -16.57 18.18 -19.55
CA ASN A 113 -16.92 16.94 -18.86
C ASN A 113 -17.96 17.16 -17.77
N TRP A 114 -18.76 18.24 -17.85
CA TRP A 114 -19.60 18.71 -16.76
C TRP A 114 -20.43 17.59 -16.13
N GLN A 115 -21.11 16.77 -16.93
CA GLN A 115 -21.99 15.70 -16.44
C GLN A 115 -21.24 14.49 -15.86
N ASP A 116 -20.00 14.27 -16.28
CA ASP A 116 -19.20 13.10 -15.92
C ASP A 116 -18.32 13.33 -14.68
N LEU A 117 -18.28 14.56 -14.16
CA LEU A 117 -17.53 14.88 -12.95
C LEU A 117 -18.10 14.13 -11.74
N ARG A 118 -17.20 13.57 -10.94
CA ARG A 118 -17.53 12.84 -9.71
C ARG A 118 -17.31 13.73 -8.49
N GLN A 119 -18.30 13.78 -7.61
CA GLN A 119 -18.18 14.52 -6.36
C GLN A 119 -17.16 13.86 -5.41
N TYR A 120 -16.33 14.68 -4.80
CA TYR A 120 -15.42 14.33 -3.72
C TYR A 120 -16.23 14.03 -2.45
N THR A 121 -15.91 12.92 -1.79
CA THR A 121 -16.67 12.43 -0.63
C THR A 121 -15.75 12.12 0.54
N SER A 122 -16.33 11.92 1.73
CA SER A 122 -15.61 11.41 2.91
C SER A 122 -14.94 10.06 2.66
N MET A 123 -15.47 9.22 1.76
CA MET A 123 -14.83 7.96 1.37
C MET A 123 -13.49 8.18 0.64
N ASP A 124 -13.34 9.28 -0.10
CA ASP A 124 -12.07 9.61 -0.74
C ASP A 124 -11.00 9.93 0.32
N ILE A 125 -11.37 10.53 1.45
CA ILE A 125 -10.49 10.74 2.60
C ILE A 125 -10.03 9.40 3.18
N ILE A 126 -10.96 8.48 3.47
CA ILE A 126 -10.65 7.15 4.03
C ILE A 126 -9.71 6.39 3.08
N ARG A 127 -9.99 6.40 1.77
CA ARG A 127 -9.14 5.74 0.77
C ARG A 127 -7.74 6.36 0.68
N ASN A 128 -7.64 7.69 0.75
CA ASN A 128 -6.35 8.39 0.74
C ASN A 128 -5.54 8.14 2.03
N GLN A 129 -6.19 8.13 3.18
CA GLN A 129 -5.57 7.74 4.47
C GLN A 129 -5.08 6.30 4.42
N LEU A 130 -5.91 5.36 3.94
CA LEU A 130 -5.54 3.95 3.81
C LEU A 130 -4.35 3.76 2.86
N LYS A 131 -4.33 4.47 1.72
CA LYS A 131 -3.18 4.48 0.80
C LYS A 131 -1.92 5.04 1.45
N THR A 132 -2.05 6.12 2.20
CA THR A 132 -0.95 6.71 2.96
C THR A 132 -0.39 5.74 3.99
N MET A 133 -1.26 5.07 4.73
CA MET A 133 -0.87 4.05 5.70
C MET A 133 -0.20 2.85 5.02
N ASN A 134 -0.67 2.40 3.86
CA ASN A 134 -0.04 1.31 3.11
C ASN A 134 1.40 1.65 2.67
N HIS A 135 1.63 2.89 2.26
CA HIS A 135 2.98 3.35 1.93
C HIS A 135 3.89 3.36 3.18
N GLN A 136 3.38 3.81 4.34
CA GLN A 136 4.13 3.77 5.60
C GLN A 136 4.40 2.34 6.07
N PHE A 137 3.39 1.46 6.00
CA PHE A 137 3.54 0.03 6.28
C PHE A 137 4.62 -0.60 5.40
N SER A 138 4.61 -0.30 4.10
CA SER A 138 5.64 -0.76 3.16
C SER A 138 7.03 -0.24 3.49
N PHE A 139 7.14 1.02 3.93
CA PHE A 139 8.39 1.62 4.40
C PHE A 139 8.93 0.90 5.64
N TYR A 140 8.13 0.79 6.70
CA TYR A 140 8.55 0.12 7.94
C TYR A 140 8.80 -1.38 7.75
N MET A 141 8.11 -2.05 6.82
CA MET A 141 8.41 -3.45 6.49
C MET A 141 9.82 -3.61 5.88
N LYS A 142 10.26 -2.65 5.05
CA LYS A 142 11.65 -2.64 4.53
C LYS A 142 12.64 -2.39 5.67
N GLN A 143 12.34 -1.45 6.56
CA GLN A 143 13.17 -1.19 7.74
C GLN A 143 13.26 -2.42 8.65
N LYS A 144 12.14 -3.11 8.92
CA LYS A 144 12.11 -4.37 9.67
C LYS A 144 13.02 -5.43 9.06
N THR A 145 13.00 -5.56 7.73
CA THR A 145 13.89 -6.48 7.01
C THR A 145 15.35 -6.08 7.18
N SER A 146 15.65 -4.79 7.05
CA SER A 146 17.01 -4.24 7.26
C SER A 146 17.52 -4.49 8.68
N TYR A 147 16.73 -4.15 9.71
CA TYR A 147 17.10 -4.37 11.10
C TYR A 147 17.21 -5.85 11.46
N LYS A 148 16.39 -6.72 10.86
CA LYS A 148 16.54 -8.17 10.98
C LYS A 148 17.89 -8.62 10.45
N ASN A 149 18.25 -8.20 9.23
CA ASN A 149 19.53 -8.58 8.62
C ASN A 149 20.71 -8.01 9.40
N ASN A 150 20.60 -6.80 9.94
CA ASN A 150 21.61 -6.22 10.81
C ASN A 150 21.81 -7.04 12.09
N LEU A 151 20.72 -7.47 12.75
CA LEU A 151 20.82 -8.32 13.93
C LEU A 151 21.44 -9.69 13.58
N ILE A 152 21.05 -10.31 12.47
CA ILE A 152 21.65 -11.57 12.01
C ILE A 152 23.16 -11.39 11.76
N SER A 153 23.56 -10.32 11.06
CA SER A 153 24.98 -10.01 10.81
C SER A 153 25.80 -9.88 12.11
N LEU A 154 25.23 -9.25 13.15
CA LEU A 154 25.86 -9.20 14.47
C LEU A 154 25.93 -10.58 15.13
N LEU A 155 24.87 -11.39 15.01
CA LEU A 155 24.86 -12.75 15.52
C LEU A 155 25.85 -13.65 14.79
N ASP A 156 26.13 -13.42 13.51
CA ASP A 156 27.16 -14.17 12.79
C ASP A 156 28.55 -13.99 13.41
N GLN A 157 28.77 -12.90 14.17
CA GLN A 157 30.01 -12.65 14.91
C GLN A 157 29.98 -13.19 16.36
N THR A 158 28.81 -13.39 16.96
CA THR A 158 28.67 -13.71 18.41
C THR A 158 28.03 -15.08 18.70
N TYR A 159 27.11 -15.51 17.85
CA TYR A 159 26.33 -16.73 17.96
C TYR A 159 25.76 -17.16 16.58
N PRO A 160 26.64 -17.52 15.63
CA PRO A 160 26.24 -17.79 14.25
C PRO A 160 25.21 -18.93 14.13
N GLY A 161 24.21 -18.75 13.27
CA GLY A 161 23.17 -19.76 12.97
C GLY A 161 22.10 -19.97 14.05
N ILE A 162 22.15 -19.25 15.19
CA ILE A 162 21.20 -19.48 16.29
C ILE A 162 19.74 -19.13 15.93
N ASN A 163 19.54 -18.17 15.01
CA ASN A 163 18.20 -17.79 14.55
C ASN A 163 17.45 -18.94 13.89
N ASP A 164 18.16 -19.89 13.26
CA ASP A 164 17.56 -20.99 12.50
C ASP A 164 16.95 -22.08 13.40
N PHE A 165 17.17 -22.00 14.72
CA PHE A 165 16.50 -22.88 15.68
C PHE A 165 15.03 -22.51 15.92
N PHE A 166 14.54 -21.41 15.35
CA PHE A 166 13.27 -20.80 15.73
C PHE A 166 12.45 -20.37 14.50
N ASP A 167 11.61 -21.27 13.98
CA ASP A 167 10.76 -21.01 12.81
C ASP A 167 9.38 -20.41 13.14
N SER A 168 9.15 -20.06 14.40
CA SER A 168 7.86 -19.51 14.83
C SER A 168 7.62 -18.15 14.17
N PRO A 169 6.41 -17.90 13.62
CA PRO A 169 6.07 -16.59 13.07
C PRO A 169 6.07 -15.52 14.16
N ALA A 170 6.16 -14.26 13.75
CA ALA A 170 5.96 -13.14 14.66
C ALA A 170 4.54 -13.21 15.26
N ARG A 171 4.42 -12.88 16.55
CA ARG A 171 3.13 -12.75 17.23
C ARG A 171 2.42 -11.46 16.80
N SER A 172 1.15 -11.32 17.20
CA SER A 172 0.32 -10.14 16.90
C SER A 172 0.85 -8.83 17.50
N ASP A 173 1.69 -8.91 18.53
CA ASP A 173 2.40 -7.76 19.11
C ASP A 173 3.73 -7.45 18.41
N GLY A 174 4.08 -8.21 17.36
CA GLY A 174 5.33 -8.08 16.62
C GLY A 174 6.53 -8.81 17.24
N SER A 175 6.39 -9.38 18.44
CA SER A 175 7.47 -10.13 19.09
C SER A 175 7.81 -11.41 18.32
N GLN A 176 9.08 -11.81 18.39
CA GLN A 176 9.63 -12.94 17.65
C GLN A 176 10.47 -13.80 18.58
N LYS A 177 10.21 -15.12 18.59
CA LYS A 177 10.85 -16.06 19.52
C LYS A 177 12.37 -16.06 19.43
N TRP A 178 12.91 -16.01 18.22
CA TRP A 178 14.35 -15.95 18.01
C TRP A 178 14.97 -14.65 18.53
N VAL A 179 14.28 -13.51 18.36
CA VAL A 179 14.71 -12.19 18.86
C VAL A 179 14.72 -12.15 20.40
N ASP A 180 13.66 -12.69 21.02
CA ASP A 180 13.57 -12.82 22.49
C ASP A 180 14.65 -13.72 23.05
N PHE A 181 14.99 -14.79 22.32
CA PHE A 181 16.04 -15.71 22.70
C PHE A 181 17.39 -15.03 22.66
N VAL A 182 17.78 -14.42 21.54
CA VAL A 182 19.07 -13.73 21.41
C VAL A 182 19.16 -12.47 22.28
N SER A 183 18.03 -11.88 22.68
CA SER A 183 18.03 -10.88 23.75
C SER A 183 18.53 -11.49 25.06
N SER A 184 18.09 -12.69 25.44
CA SER A 184 18.49 -13.33 26.69
C SER A 184 19.87 -14.01 26.60
N PHE A 185 20.17 -14.60 25.44
CA PHE A 185 21.34 -15.42 25.15
C PHE A 185 22.07 -14.86 23.91
N TRP A 186 22.58 -13.63 24.04
CA TRP A 186 23.16 -12.80 22.96
C TRP A 186 24.55 -13.26 22.44
N HIS A 187 25.13 -14.29 23.05
CA HIS A 187 26.46 -14.82 22.73
C HIS A 187 26.47 -16.33 22.97
N VAL A 188 27.27 -17.08 22.21
CA VAL A 188 27.42 -18.54 22.37
C VAL A 188 27.80 -18.93 23.82
N ASP A 189 28.71 -18.18 24.43
CA ASP A 189 29.14 -18.35 25.82
C ASP A 189 28.04 -18.09 26.87
N CYS A 190 26.88 -17.54 26.50
CA CYS A 190 25.73 -17.52 27.41
C CYS A 190 25.13 -18.92 27.63
N VAL A 191 25.40 -19.85 26.71
CA VAL A 191 24.93 -21.24 26.74
C VAL A 191 26.06 -22.20 27.06
N ARG A 192 27.15 -22.20 26.28
CA ARG A 192 28.20 -23.24 26.39
C ARG A 192 29.04 -23.17 27.67
N SER A 193 29.05 -22.03 28.37
CA SER A 193 29.71 -21.89 29.67
C SER A 193 28.91 -22.51 30.83
N LEU A 194 27.64 -22.84 30.60
CA LEU A 194 26.78 -23.51 31.56
C LEU A 194 26.87 -25.03 31.39
N GLY A 195 26.41 -25.78 32.39
CA GLY A 195 26.06 -27.20 32.22
C GLY A 195 24.71 -27.35 31.50
N LEU A 196 24.52 -28.46 30.77
CA LEU A 196 23.28 -28.74 30.03
C LEU A 196 22.03 -28.68 30.94
N ALA A 197 22.10 -29.26 32.14
CA ALA A 197 20.98 -29.22 33.10
C ALA A 197 20.62 -27.78 33.50
N THR A 198 21.62 -26.96 33.81
CA THR A 198 21.43 -25.54 34.16
C THR A 198 20.88 -24.73 33.00
N PHE A 199 21.37 -24.97 31.78
CA PHE A 199 20.84 -24.31 30.59
C PHE A 199 19.39 -24.70 30.33
N THR A 200 19.05 -25.99 30.47
CA THR A 200 17.68 -26.52 30.30
C THR A 200 16.71 -25.86 31.27
N GLU A 201 17.08 -25.74 32.54
CA GLU A 201 16.27 -25.03 33.54
C GLU A 201 16.08 -23.55 33.19
N ARG A 202 17.16 -22.86 32.77
CA ARG A 202 17.09 -21.45 32.33
C ARG A 202 16.22 -21.28 31.10
N TYR A 203 16.32 -22.19 30.13
CA TYR A 203 15.49 -22.18 28.92
C TYR A 203 14.01 -22.41 29.26
N GLN A 204 13.72 -23.35 30.16
CA GLN A 204 12.35 -23.59 30.63
C GLN A 204 11.75 -22.37 31.34
N LYS A 205 12.52 -21.72 32.23
CA LYS A 205 12.10 -20.46 32.88
C LYS A 205 11.92 -19.33 31.86
N TRP A 206 12.79 -19.23 30.87
CA TRP A 206 12.69 -18.26 29.78
C TRP A 206 11.41 -18.49 28.94
N CYS A 207 11.12 -19.74 28.57
CA CYS A 207 9.88 -20.10 27.88
C CYS A 207 8.65 -19.69 28.69
N LYS A 208 8.62 -20.00 30.00
CA LYS A 208 7.52 -19.61 30.89
C LYS A 208 7.34 -18.08 30.95
N ARG A 209 8.43 -17.32 31.09
CA ARG A 209 8.40 -15.85 31.17
C ARG A 209 7.84 -15.20 29.89
N HIS A 210 8.22 -15.71 28.73
CA HIS A 210 7.78 -15.18 27.43
C HIS A 210 6.51 -15.85 26.88
N GLY A 211 5.88 -16.77 27.63
CA GLY A 211 4.70 -17.52 27.19
C GLY A 211 4.94 -18.45 25.99
N TYR A 212 6.15 -19.00 25.85
CA TYR A 212 6.47 -19.99 24.82
C TYR A 212 6.25 -21.42 25.33
N ASN A 213 5.78 -22.30 24.45
CA ASN A 213 5.74 -23.72 24.73
C ASN A 213 7.17 -24.28 24.81
N PHE A 214 7.46 -24.95 25.93
CA PHE A 214 8.74 -25.62 26.16
C PHE A 214 8.82 -26.90 25.31
N GLN A 215 9.95 -27.07 24.62
CA GLN A 215 10.25 -28.26 23.82
C GLN A 215 11.45 -28.98 24.47
N PRO A 216 11.28 -30.18 25.04
CA PRO A 216 12.32 -30.87 25.82
C PRO A 216 13.63 -31.10 25.07
N GLU A 217 13.57 -31.38 23.77
CA GLU A 217 14.75 -31.65 22.94
C GLU A 217 15.55 -30.39 22.58
N LYS A 218 14.90 -29.22 22.59
CA LYS A 218 15.47 -27.98 22.06
C LYS A 218 16.69 -27.48 22.85
N PRO A 219 16.70 -27.50 24.21
CA PRO A 219 17.88 -27.18 25.00
C PRO A 219 19.09 -28.04 24.66
N ALA A 220 18.92 -29.36 24.52
CA ALA A 220 20.02 -30.26 24.19
C ALA A 220 20.62 -29.95 22.82
N GLN A 221 19.76 -29.74 21.81
CA GLN A 221 20.19 -29.36 20.46
C GLN A 221 20.97 -28.03 20.44
N ILE A 222 20.42 -26.99 21.07
CA ILE A 222 21.06 -25.67 21.13
C ILE A 222 22.38 -25.76 21.92
N TYR A 223 22.43 -26.54 22.99
CA TYR A 223 23.62 -26.70 23.82
C TYR A 223 24.77 -27.38 23.06
N SER A 224 24.49 -28.52 22.44
CA SER A 224 25.48 -29.24 21.62
C SER A 224 25.95 -28.38 20.46
N PHE A 225 25.03 -27.69 19.77
CA PHE A 225 25.38 -26.74 18.72
C PHE A 225 26.33 -25.64 19.25
N SER A 226 26.01 -25.06 20.40
CA SER A 226 26.82 -23.98 21.01
C SER A 226 28.26 -24.41 21.34
N LYS A 227 28.49 -25.70 21.66
CA LYS A 227 29.83 -26.18 22.02
C LYS A 227 30.80 -26.15 20.85
N GLU A 228 30.30 -26.37 19.64
CA GLU A 228 31.09 -26.45 18.40
C GLU A 228 31.35 -25.08 17.75
N LEU A 229 30.63 -24.02 18.17
CA LEU A 229 30.74 -22.71 17.52
C LEU A 229 31.99 -21.95 17.94
N ILE A 230 32.56 -21.24 16.96
CA ILE A 230 33.61 -20.25 17.17
C ILE A 230 32.97 -18.86 17.04
N SER A 231 33.07 -18.04 18.09
CA SER A 231 32.66 -16.64 18.05
C SER A 231 33.85 -15.75 17.72
N VAL A 232 33.62 -14.74 16.87
CA VAL A 232 34.65 -13.75 16.51
C VAL A 232 34.76 -12.69 17.60
N PHE A 233 33.62 -12.20 18.08
CA PHE A 233 33.57 -11.22 19.16
C PHE A 233 33.57 -11.90 20.53
N THR A 234 34.07 -11.17 21.52
CA THR A 234 34.18 -11.60 22.91
C THR A 234 32.88 -11.37 23.67
N LYS A 235 32.63 -12.21 24.69
CA LYS A 235 31.50 -12.03 25.60
C LYS A 235 31.76 -10.90 26.61
N ASP A 236 31.66 -9.65 26.14
CA ASP A 236 31.86 -8.44 26.94
C ASP A 236 30.66 -7.49 26.91
N SER A 237 30.79 -6.36 27.62
CA SER A 237 29.75 -5.33 27.72
C SER A 237 29.49 -4.61 26.39
N VAL A 238 30.51 -4.43 25.54
CA VAL A 238 30.40 -3.72 24.26
C VAL A 238 29.60 -4.55 23.27
N THR A 239 29.96 -5.83 23.11
CA THR A 239 29.28 -6.79 22.25
C THR A 239 27.83 -6.97 22.69
N LYS A 240 27.60 -7.11 24.01
CA LYS A 240 26.25 -7.17 24.57
C LYS A 240 25.44 -5.93 24.22
N PHE A 241 26.03 -4.74 24.36
CA PHE A 241 25.35 -3.48 24.05
C PHE A 241 24.92 -3.43 22.58
N LEU A 242 25.80 -3.77 21.63
CA LEU A 242 25.49 -3.77 20.21
C LEU A 242 24.32 -4.71 19.85
N VAL A 243 24.38 -5.96 20.31
CA VAL A 243 23.29 -6.93 20.06
C VAL A 243 21.99 -6.46 20.69
N LYS A 244 22.04 -5.91 21.91
CA LYS A 244 20.85 -5.40 22.60
C LYS A 244 20.21 -4.21 21.89
N GLN A 245 21.01 -3.27 21.38
CA GLN A 245 20.52 -2.16 20.58
C GLN A 245 19.88 -2.65 19.27
N ALA A 246 20.49 -3.59 18.58
CA ALA A 246 19.91 -4.16 17.37
C ALA A 246 18.57 -4.90 17.63
N VAL A 247 18.49 -5.64 18.74
CA VAL A 247 17.24 -6.27 19.21
C VAL A 247 16.16 -5.22 19.48
N GLU A 248 16.49 -4.13 20.17
CA GLU A 248 15.54 -3.07 20.52
C GLU A 248 14.98 -2.35 19.28
N GLN A 249 15.84 -2.04 18.30
CA GLN A 249 15.43 -1.46 17.03
C GLN A 249 14.50 -2.40 16.24
N LEU A 250 14.84 -3.70 16.18
CA LEU A 250 14.02 -4.69 15.49
C LEU A 250 12.67 -4.90 16.18
N ASN A 251 12.61 -4.90 17.51
CA ASN A 251 11.37 -5.02 18.26
C ASN A 251 10.47 -3.80 18.03
N THR A 252 11.03 -2.59 18.14
CA THR A 252 10.31 -1.32 17.93
C THR A 252 9.66 -1.28 16.54
N VAL A 253 10.43 -1.56 15.48
CA VAL A 253 9.87 -1.56 14.12
C VAL A 253 8.88 -2.71 13.89
N SER A 254 9.09 -3.87 14.53
CA SER A 254 8.16 -5.00 14.40
C SER A 254 6.82 -4.70 15.02
N PHE A 255 6.79 -4.06 16.19
CA PHE A 255 5.58 -3.56 16.83
C PHE A 255 4.87 -2.54 15.93
N THR A 256 5.59 -1.52 15.44
CA THR A 256 5.03 -0.49 14.53
C THR A 256 4.37 -1.11 13.29
N VAL A 257 5.00 -2.12 12.68
CA VAL A 257 4.45 -2.82 11.51
C VAL A 257 3.13 -3.53 11.83
N GLU A 258 3.01 -4.19 12.98
CA GLU A 258 1.76 -4.86 13.36
C GLU A 258 0.67 -3.85 13.76
N GLN A 259 1.02 -2.74 14.44
CA GLN A 259 0.06 -1.66 14.72
C GLN A 259 -0.50 -1.04 13.43
N LEU A 260 0.37 -0.75 12.46
CA LEU A 260 -0.06 -0.26 11.15
C LEU A 260 -0.97 -1.26 10.43
N ARG A 261 -0.67 -2.57 10.51
CA ARG A 261 -1.53 -3.60 9.91
C ARG A 261 -2.94 -3.60 10.52
N LEU A 262 -3.03 -3.57 11.85
CA LEU A 262 -4.30 -3.56 12.56
C LEU A 262 -5.13 -2.32 12.22
N GLU A 263 -4.50 -1.14 12.26
CA GLU A 263 -5.19 0.12 11.98
C GLU A 263 -5.59 0.25 10.51
N MET A 264 -4.76 -0.24 9.57
CA MET A 264 -5.13 -0.32 8.16
C MET A 264 -6.38 -1.20 7.96
N ASN A 265 -6.46 -2.33 8.67
CA ASN A 265 -7.62 -3.21 8.58
C ASN A 265 -8.87 -2.55 9.16
N ARG A 266 -8.74 -1.84 10.30
CA ARG A 266 -9.82 -1.06 10.92
C ARG A 266 -10.34 0.04 9.98
N LEU A 267 -9.44 0.76 9.32
CA LEU A 267 -9.80 1.82 8.37
C LEU A 267 -10.44 1.25 7.11
N ALA A 268 -9.89 0.15 6.58
CA ALA A 268 -10.46 -0.54 5.43
C ALA A 268 -11.88 -1.05 5.70
N ALA A 269 -12.17 -1.49 6.94
CA ALA A 269 -13.49 -1.96 7.36
C ALA A 269 -14.61 -0.90 7.30
N GLN A 270 -14.26 0.39 7.18
CA GLN A 270 -15.22 1.48 6.99
C GLN A 270 -15.63 1.66 5.53
N LEU A 271 -14.95 1.01 4.58
CA LEU A 271 -15.28 1.09 3.16
C LEU A 271 -16.32 0.02 2.79
N PRO A 272 -17.31 0.37 1.93
CA PRO A 272 -18.41 -0.53 1.61
C PRO A 272 -17.93 -1.86 1.03
N GLU A 273 -16.90 -1.84 0.18
CA GLU A 273 -16.35 -3.03 -0.48
C GLU A 273 -15.64 -4.02 0.46
N TYR A 274 -15.36 -3.67 1.73
CA TYR A 274 -14.51 -4.46 2.62
C TYR A 274 -14.94 -5.92 2.76
N GLN A 275 -16.22 -6.19 3.04
CA GLN A 275 -16.70 -7.55 3.28
C GLN A 275 -16.52 -8.45 2.05
N VAL A 276 -16.78 -7.91 0.86
CA VAL A 276 -16.61 -8.63 -0.41
C VAL A 276 -15.14 -8.90 -0.69
N VAL A 277 -14.25 -7.96 -0.37
CA VAL A 277 -12.80 -8.14 -0.53
C VAL A 277 -12.26 -9.17 0.47
N MET A 278 -12.69 -9.14 1.73
CA MET A 278 -12.27 -10.13 2.74
C MET A 278 -12.76 -11.55 2.43
N ALA A 279 -13.91 -11.68 1.77
CA ALA A 279 -14.46 -12.98 1.35
C ALA A 279 -13.64 -13.66 0.23
N MET A 280 -12.74 -12.94 -0.44
CA MET A 280 -11.89 -13.52 -1.48
C MET A 280 -10.77 -14.37 -0.87
N LYS A 281 -10.61 -15.59 -1.38
CA LYS A 281 -9.57 -16.52 -0.92
C LYS A 281 -8.17 -15.93 -1.16
N GLY A 282 -7.27 -16.14 -0.20
CA GLY A 282 -5.89 -15.63 -0.26
C GLY A 282 -5.70 -14.15 0.09
N VAL A 283 -6.77 -13.41 0.37
CA VAL A 283 -6.71 -11.98 0.70
C VAL A 283 -6.50 -11.75 2.20
N GLY A 284 -7.51 -12.06 3.02
CA GLY A 284 -7.46 -11.91 4.46
C GLY A 284 -7.17 -10.48 4.97
N PRO A 285 -7.09 -10.29 6.30
CA PRO A 285 -6.96 -8.96 6.92
C PRO A 285 -5.58 -8.32 6.75
N SER A 286 -4.59 -9.07 6.22
CA SER A 286 -3.25 -8.52 5.95
C SER A 286 -3.13 -7.95 4.54
N LEU A 287 -3.55 -8.70 3.51
CA LEU A 287 -3.38 -8.28 2.11
C LEU A 287 -4.59 -7.51 1.58
N GLY A 288 -5.79 -7.71 2.14
CA GLY A 288 -6.99 -7.01 1.73
C GLY A 288 -6.94 -5.50 1.91
N PRO A 289 -6.54 -4.96 3.09
CA PRO A 289 -6.37 -3.53 3.25
C PRO A 289 -5.32 -2.95 2.30
N GLN A 290 -4.23 -3.68 2.02
CA GLN A 290 -3.21 -3.26 1.05
C GLN A 290 -3.75 -3.23 -0.38
N LEU A 291 -4.59 -4.20 -0.75
CA LEU A 291 -5.24 -4.28 -2.06
C LEU A 291 -6.20 -3.10 -2.25
N MET A 292 -7.05 -2.83 -1.27
CA MET A 292 -8.00 -1.70 -1.27
C MET A 292 -7.27 -0.36 -1.29
N ALA A 293 -6.18 -0.22 -0.55
CA ALA A 293 -5.33 0.97 -0.53
C ALA A 293 -4.79 1.34 -1.91
N GLU A 294 -4.30 0.35 -2.66
CA GLU A 294 -3.64 0.58 -3.95
C GLU A 294 -4.62 0.75 -5.10
N ILE A 295 -5.72 -0.02 -5.11
CA ILE A 295 -6.77 0.09 -6.13
C ILE A 295 -7.56 1.39 -5.93
N GLY A 296 -7.88 1.71 -4.67
CA GLY A 296 -8.75 2.83 -4.32
C GLY A 296 -10.17 2.61 -4.84
N ASP A 297 -10.82 3.71 -5.23
CA ASP A 297 -12.19 3.67 -5.74
C ASP A 297 -12.27 2.94 -7.09
N LEU A 298 -13.07 1.87 -7.14
CA LEU A 298 -13.27 1.06 -8.33
C LEU A 298 -14.00 1.79 -9.46
N SER A 299 -14.83 2.81 -9.15
CA SER A 299 -15.62 3.57 -10.13
C SER A 299 -14.75 4.29 -11.18
N ARG A 300 -13.47 4.55 -10.87
CA ARG A 300 -12.50 5.13 -11.82
C ARG A 300 -12.19 4.22 -13.01
N PHE A 301 -12.53 2.94 -12.92
CA PHE A 301 -12.24 1.94 -13.96
C PHE A 301 -13.52 1.59 -14.73
N SER A 302 -13.60 2.02 -15.98
CA SER A 302 -14.76 1.78 -16.85
C SER A 302 -15.02 0.28 -17.11
N HIS A 303 -13.96 -0.52 -17.15
CA HIS A 303 -14.00 -1.96 -17.41
C HIS A 303 -12.84 -2.68 -16.71
N ARG A 304 -12.96 -4.01 -16.56
CA ARG A 304 -11.99 -4.84 -15.82
C ARG A 304 -10.58 -4.80 -16.42
N GLU A 305 -10.46 -4.66 -17.73
CA GLU A 305 -9.18 -4.59 -18.42
C GLU A 305 -8.42 -3.30 -18.03
N ALA A 306 -9.12 -2.18 -17.81
CA ALA A 306 -8.52 -0.94 -17.30
C ALA A 306 -7.88 -1.14 -15.91
N LEU A 307 -8.49 -1.93 -15.03
CA LEU A 307 -7.92 -2.27 -13.72
C LEU A 307 -6.66 -3.14 -13.88
N THR A 308 -6.68 -4.14 -14.77
CA THR A 308 -5.50 -4.99 -14.99
C THR A 308 -4.32 -4.24 -15.61
N ALA A 309 -4.60 -3.30 -16.52
CA ALA A 309 -3.60 -2.42 -17.11
C ALA A 309 -3.05 -1.42 -16.08
N PHE A 310 -3.91 -0.88 -15.20
CA PHE A 310 -3.50 -0.05 -14.07
C PHE A 310 -2.59 -0.79 -13.09
N ALA A 311 -2.85 -2.08 -12.82
CA ALA A 311 -1.96 -2.90 -12.00
C ALA A 311 -0.66 -3.29 -12.73
N GLY A 312 -0.66 -3.27 -14.06
CA GLY A 312 0.47 -3.70 -14.88
C GLY A 312 0.68 -5.20 -14.84
N VAL A 313 -0.41 -5.96 -14.77
CA VAL A 313 -0.44 -7.44 -14.82
C VAL A 313 -1.09 -7.96 -16.10
N ASP A 314 -1.40 -7.05 -17.02
CA ASP A 314 -1.80 -7.37 -18.38
C ASP A 314 -0.58 -7.78 -19.23
N PRO A 315 -0.71 -8.75 -20.13
CA PRO A 315 0.30 -8.99 -21.15
C PRO A 315 0.41 -7.72 -22.02
N GLY A 316 1.63 -7.29 -22.32
CA GLY A 316 1.82 -6.14 -23.19
C GLY A 316 1.27 -6.38 -24.60
N VAL A 317 1.05 -5.33 -25.36
CA VAL A 317 0.72 -5.41 -26.78
C VAL A 317 2.01 -5.21 -27.58
N ASN A 318 2.41 -6.19 -28.38
CA ASN A 318 3.48 -6.07 -29.36
C ASN A 318 2.96 -6.59 -30.70
N GLN A 319 2.16 -5.74 -31.34
CA GLN A 319 1.59 -5.95 -32.65
C GLN A 319 2.18 -4.92 -33.60
N SER A 320 2.83 -5.36 -34.67
CA SER A 320 3.10 -4.54 -35.86
C SER A 320 2.24 -5.07 -37.01
N GLY A 321 2.04 -4.27 -38.06
CA GLY A 321 1.13 -4.61 -39.18
C GLY A 321 1.39 -5.95 -39.89
N THR A 322 2.52 -6.60 -39.62
CA THR A 322 2.91 -7.93 -40.14
C THR A 322 3.29 -8.94 -39.04
N TYR A 323 3.23 -8.60 -37.75
CA TYR A 323 3.68 -9.49 -36.67
C TYR A 323 2.85 -9.33 -35.39
N GLU A 324 2.39 -10.46 -34.86
CA GLU A 324 1.70 -10.55 -33.57
C GLU A 324 2.49 -11.44 -32.60
N ALA A 325 3.08 -10.85 -31.54
CA ALA A 325 3.79 -11.63 -30.55
C ALA A 325 2.81 -12.38 -29.63
N ARG A 326 2.88 -13.73 -29.60
CA ARG A 326 2.06 -14.58 -28.72
C ARG A 326 2.36 -14.43 -27.21
N SER A 327 3.47 -13.80 -26.84
CA SER A 327 3.89 -13.59 -25.45
C SER A 327 4.71 -12.29 -25.33
N VAL A 328 4.17 -11.30 -24.64
CA VAL A 328 4.80 -10.00 -24.42
C VAL A 328 5.02 -9.78 -22.93
N ARG A 329 6.14 -9.15 -22.57
CA ARG A 329 6.44 -8.78 -21.19
C ARG A 329 5.33 -7.88 -20.64
N THR A 330 4.93 -8.11 -19.40
CA THR A 330 3.89 -7.34 -18.71
C THR A 330 4.24 -5.87 -18.60
N SER A 331 3.24 -5.00 -18.73
CA SER A 331 3.44 -3.55 -18.64
C SER A 331 3.80 -3.17 -17.19
N LYS A 332 5.05 -2.78 -16.89
CA LYS A 332 5.43 -2.35 -15.51
C LYS A 332 4.91 -0.95 -15.14
N ARG A 333 3.89 -0.45 -15.85
CA ARG A 333 3.36 0.92 -15.71
C ARG A 333 2.55 1.14 -14.43
N GLY A 334 2.02 0.07 -13.82
CA GLY A 334 1.24 0.12 -12.58
C GLY A 334 2.03 0.24 -11.27
N SER A 335 1.32 0.37 -10.15
CA SER A 335 1.90 0.43 -8.80
C SER A 335 2.75 -0.81 -8.47
N PRO A 336 4.04 -0.66 -8.10
CA PRO A 336 4.85 -1.77 -7.62
C PRO A 336 4.31 -2.41 -6.34
N GLN A 337 3.65 -1.63 -5.46
CA GLN A 337 3.03 -2.16 -4.24
C GLN A 337 1.85 -3.07 -4.59
N LEU A 338 0.97 -2.65 -5.50
CA LEU A 338 -0.16 -3.47 -5.95
C LEU A 338 0.30 -4.82 -6.52
N ARG A 339 1.34 -4.81 -7.37
CA ARG A 339 1.90 -6.06 -7.91
C ARG A 339 2.48 -6.96 -6.83
N LYS A 340 3.15 -6.39 -5.82
CA LYS A 340 3.66 -7.16 -4.67
C LYS A 340 2.51 -7.81 -3.90
N THR A 341 1.46 -7.06 -3.57
CA THR A 341 0.28 -7.58 -2.87
C THR A 341 -0.38 -8.70 -3.65
N LEU A 342 -0.60 -8.51 -4.95
CA LEU A 342 -1.19 -9.54 -5.82
C LEU A 342 -0.34 -10.81 -5.86
N PHE A 343 0.99 -10.66 -5.96
CA PHE A 343 1.91 -11.80 -5.93
C PHE A 343 1.80 -12.57 -4.61
N GLN A 344 1.71 -11.87 -3.47
CA GLN A 344 1.53 -12.51 -2.16
C GLN A 344 0.17 -13.23 -2.06
N ILE A 345 -0.91 -12.66 -2.62
CA ILE A 345 -2.22 -13.35 -2.68
C ILE A 345 -2.08 -14.65 -3.48
N MET A 346 -1.40 -14.63 -4.63
CA MET A 346 -1.20 -15.84 -5.44
C MET A 346 -0.37 -16.90 -4.70
N ASP A 347 0.66 -16.48 -3.97
CA ASP A 347 1.48 -17.37 -3.15
C ASP A 347 0.65 -18.05 -2.05
N VAL A 348 -0.24 -17.30 -1.39
CA VAL A 348 -1.18 -17.85 -0.41
C VAL A 348 -2.13 -18.86 -1.06
N LEU A 349 -2.69 -18.56 -2.23
CA LEU A 349 -3.57 -19.49 -2.96
C LEU A 349 -2.84 -20.79 -3.33
N ILE A 350 -1.59 -20.73 -3.78
CA ILE A 350 -0.81 -21.93 -4.13
C ILE A 350 -0.53 -22.78 -2.88
N LYS A 351 -0.17 -22.14 -1.76
CA LYS A 351 0.14 -22.83 -0.51
C LYS A 351 -1.08 -23.43 0.16
N SER A 352 -2.22 -22.74 0.10
CA SER A 352 -3.48 -23.21 0.72
C SER A 352 -4.27 -24.19 -0.17
N ALA A 353 -4.02 -24.19 -1.48
CA ALA A 353 -4.64 -25.09 -2.46
C ALA A 353 -6.18 -25.20 -2.38
N PRO A 354 -6.94 -24.09 -2.34
CA PRO A 354 -8.40 -24.14 -2.27
C PRO A 354 -9.00 -24.61 -3.60
N SER A 355 -9.42 -25.87 -3.66
CA SER A 355 -9.90 -26.54 -4.89
C SER A 355 -11.16 -25.91 -5.51
N ASP A 356 -11.98 -25.25 -4.71
CA ASP A 356 -13.20 -24.54 -5.11
C ASP A 356 -12.89 -23.17 -5.76
N ASP A 357 -11.73 -22.59 -5.50
CA ASP A 357 -11.36 -21.26 -5.96
C ASP A 357 -11.00 -21.23 -7.46
N ALA A 358 -11.61 -20.30 -8.19
CA ALA A 358 -11.45 -20.19 -9.64
C ALA A 358 -10.06 -19.66 -10.06
N VAL A 359 -9.38 -18.90 -9.19
CA VAL A 359 -8.02 -18.40 -9.44
C VAL A 359 -7.01 -19.51 -9.17
N TYR A 360 -7.16 -20.25 -8.06
CA TYR A 360 -6.32 -21.41 -7.76
C TYR A 360 -6.40 -22.46 -8.86
N ARG A 361 -7.60 -22.90 -9.28
CA ARG A 361 -7.75 -23.86 -10.39
C ARG A 361 -7.07 -23.40 -11.69
N PHE A 362 -7.04 -22.09 -11.93
CA PHE A 362 -6.33 -21.54 -13.08
C PHE A 362 -4.81 -21.55 -12.91
N LEU A 363 -4.31 -21.16 -11.74
CA LEU A 363 -2.88 -21.25 -11.40
C LEU A 363 -2.39 -22.69 -11.54
N ASP A 364 -3.14 -23.64 -10.98
CA ASP A 364 -2.80 -25.06 -11.02
C ASP A 364 -2.81 -25.62 -12.43
N LYS A 365 -3.84 -25.30 -13.23
CA LYS A 365 -3.86 -25.63 -14.66
C LYS A 365 -2.62 -25.09 -15.40
N LYS A 366 -2.25 -23.82 -15.19
CA LYS A 366 -1.07 -23.23 -15.84
C LYS A 366 0.25 -23.85 -15.37
N ARG A 367 0.32 -24.27 -14.11
CA ARG A 367 1.44 -25.03 -13.56
C ARG A 367 1.57 -26.40 -14.23
N LEU A 368 0.46 -27.12 -14.41
CA LEU A 368 0.42 -28.42 -15.09
C LEU A 368 0.75 -28.31 -16.60
N GLU A 369 0.40 -27.19 -17.23
CA GLU A 369 0.82 -26.86 -18.61
C GLU A 369 2.33 -26.55 -18.74
N GLY A 370 3.11 -26.61 -17.64
CA GLY A 370 4.55 -26.33 -17.66
C GLY A 370 4.91 -24.85 -17.82
N LYS A 371 3.98 -23.92 -17.53
CA LYS A 371 4.29 -22.49 -17.58
C LYS A 371 5.30 -22.11 -16.50
N PRO A 372 6.26 -21.19 -16.78
CA PRO A 372 7.20 -20.72 -15.77
C PRO A 372 6.50 -20.06 -14.58
N TYR A 373 7.08 -20.22 -13.37
CA TYR A 373 6.56 -19.72 -12.09
C TYR A 373 6.01 -18.30 -12.16
N TYR A 374 6.87 -17.33 -12.51
CA TYR A 374 6.48 -15.91 -12.54
C TYR A 374 5.42 -15.59 -13.61
N VAL A 375 5.34 -16.38 -14.67
CA VAL A 375 4.37 -16.18 -15.77
C VAL A 375 2.97 -16.54 -15.30
N TYR A 376 2.79 -17.73 -14.71
CA TYR A 376 1.46 -18.11 -14.22
C TYR A 376 1.05 -17.32 -12.99
N MET A 377 1.99 -16.89 -12.13
CA MET A 377 1.70 -15.99 -11.01
C MET A 377 1.10 -14.67 -11.51
N THR A 378 1.68 -14.09 -12.56
CA THR A 378 1.16 -12.84 -13.14
C THR A 378 -0.17 -13.05 -13.85
N ALA A 379 -0.34 -14.16 -14.58
CA ALA A 379 -1.60 -14.52 -15.20
C ALA A 379 -2.72 -14.77 -14.17
N GLY A 380 -2.38 -15.39 -13.04
CA GLY A 380 -3.29 -15.57 -11.90
C GLY A 380 -3.70 -14.24 -11.28
N ALA A 381 -2.75 -13.31 -11.09
CA ALA A 381 -3.05 -11.96 -10.63
C ALA A 381 -4.00 -11.21 -11.58
N ASN A 382 -3.82 -11.35 -12.90
CA ASN A 382 -4.74 -10.81 -13.89
C ASN A 382 -6.16 -11.40 -13.73
N LYS A 383 -6.26 -12.73 -13.64
CA LYS A 383 -7.55 -13.41 -13.43
C LYS A 383 -8.21 -12.99 -12.12
N PHE A 384 -7.43 -12.87 -11.04
CA PHE A 384 -7.90 -12.39 -9.73
C PHE A 384 -8.49 -10.98 -9.84
N LEU A 385 -7.80 -10.02 -10.48
CA LEU A 385 -8.32 -8.66 -10.63
C LEU A 385 -9.60 -8.59 -11.46
N ARG A 386 -9.76 -9.46 -12.46
CA ARG A 386 -11.01 -9.53 -13.25
C ARG A 386 -12.19 -10.00 -12.40
N ILE A 387 -11.97 -10.98 -11.52
CA ILE A 387 -12.97 -11.45 -10.56
C ILE A 387 -13.25 -10.38 -9.51
N TYR A 388 -12.20 -9.75 -8.98
CA TYR A 388 -12.30 -8.65 -8.03
C TYR A 388 -13.18 -7.53 -8.57
N TYR A 389 -12.90 -7.07 -9.80
CA TYR A 389 -13.67 -6.02 -10.45
C TYR A 389 -15.16 -6.38 -10.57
N GLY A 390 -15.46 -7.60 -11.04
CA GLY A 390 -16.84 -8.07 -11.19
C GLY A 390 -17.59 -8.09 -9.86
N ARG A 391 -17.03 -8.78 -8.85
CA ARG A 391 -17.69 -8.95 -7.55
C ARG A 391 -17.88 -7.64 -6.80
N VAL A 392 -16.85 -6.80 -6.77
CA VAL A 392 -16.93 -5.52 -6.05
C VAL A 392 -17.89 -4.57 -6.77
N LYS A 393 -17.88 -4.51 -8.11
CA LYS A 393 -18.80 -3.66 -8.87
C LYS A 393 -20.25 -4.10 -8.70
N GLU A 394 -20.52 -5.41 -8.78
CA GLU A 394 -21.84 -5.99 -8.53
C GLU A 394 -22.35 -5.63 -7.13
N TYR A 395 -21.50 -5.80 -6.11
CA TYR A 395 -21.86 -5.45 -4.74
C TYR A 395 -22.13 -3.96 -4.55
N LEU A 396 -21.25 -3.08 -5.06
CA LEU A 396 -21.44 -1.64 -4.96
C LEU A 396 -22.71 -1.17 -5.69
N ALA A 397 -23.08 -1.81 -6.79
CA ALA A 397 -24.32 -1.52 -7.51
C ALA A 397 -25.59 -1.99 -6.76
N ALA A 398 -25.46 -2.99 -5.89
CA ALA A 398 -26.55 -3.51 -5.06
C ALA A 398 -26.78 -2.70 -3.77
N LEU A 399 -25.87 -1.80 -3.41
CA LEU A 399 -26.04 -0.94 -2.24
C LEU A 399 -27.14 0.11 -2.47
N PRO A 400 -27.89 0.49 -1.42
CA PRO A 400 -28.82 1.61 -1.49
C PRO A 400 -28.07 2.86 -1.93
N LYS A 401 -28.63 3.60 -2.91
CA LYS A 401 -28.06 4.91 -3.24
C LYS A 401 -28.27 5.83 -2.03
N PRO A 402 -27.23 6.55 -1.57
CA PRO A 402 -27.43 7.57 -0.55
C PRO A 402 -28.44 8.60 -1.07
N GLU A 403 -29.45 8.90 -0.26
CA GLU A 403 -30.46 9.93 -0.51
C GLU A 403 -29.85 11.34 -0.59
#